data_AF-A0A6M0IQU4-F1
#
_entry.id   AF-A0A6M0IQU4-F1
#
_cell.length_a   1.000
_cell.length_b   1.000
_cell.length_c   1.000
_cell.angle_alpha   90.00
_cell.angle_beta   90.00
_cell.angle_gamma   90.00
#
_symmetry.space_group_name_H-M   'P 1'
#
loop_
_entity.id
_entity.type
_entity.pdbx_description
1 polymer ?
#
loop_
_entity_poly.entity_id
_entity_poly.type
_entity_poly.pdbx_seq_one_letter_code
_entity_poly.pdbx_strand_id
1 'polypeptide(L)'
;MQKFLRFVRWCLFVSLFVSRQATAQQAPVDTLNEAPRYTHPITDSLANPGDVVVNAVTDPWSRTAVIADYYQNYIGSAVSDNQLNWTGNLSGCVPGMISQLAQDRTLQRINYYRRLVGLPDNMTFDPSRNTDTQAAALIMAANNNLSHAPPSTWLCYTPQGYNGAANSNLALGSHSSQAVKQFMDDNGNGNEIAGHRRWILYSRAASFGHGSARTNSNGFGFSDALWVFNLFVTPVSLPAYVAFPPAGFVPRTLIPPRWSFSIPGATFSSASVTVQDQTGTPLALTTHPVSNGAGDNTLVWNLDNAATDLAWNGSADKSFRVTVSGVVLNGVTQPPYSYTVVAIDPAGAGCPGPSPVASCSVAVSGGQSIYYGTENFRFNTIDNQSSTSSSDGYNYLDLSCVTQTTVTAGSSYTVSVKGIFTNSHQLRVWIDYNGNGVFTDAGEQVLTSSANSATAVVAIPQTATVNTLLRIRVMADSPSSAGTPCALTGSAQYGAGQMEDYGLWIQSSSPPCTVMTTVRNGNWTSPDTWSCNRVPTATDQVQVGHVVTVGAGVTALATKIVYQTGGRVSFLTGAQLKLAQ
;
A
#
# COMPACT_ATOMS: atom_id res chain seq x y z
N MET A 1 54.23 -0.16 77.41
CA MET A 1 53.76 -1.55 77.20
C MET A 1 53.63 -1.73 75.69
N GLN A 2 54.51 -2.50 75.00
CA GLN A 2 54.36 -3.94 74.69
C GLN A 2 52.95 -4.31 74.18
N LYS A 3 52.69 -5.03 73.08
CA LYS A 3 53.45 -5.70 71.98
C LYS A 3 52.43 -5.87 70.78
N PHE A 4 52.70 -6.34 69.55
CA PHE A 4 53.84 -7.02 68.90
C PHE A 4 53.86 -6.74 67.36
N LEU A 5 54.52 -7.60 66.57
CA LEU A 5 54.49 -7.67 65.08
C LEU A 5 54.11 -9.09 64.64
N ARG A 6 53.66 -9.29 63.37
CA ARG A 6 54.45 -10.00 62.32
C ARG A 6 53.74 -10.18 60.96
N PHE A 7 54.55 -10.05 59.90
CA PHE A 7 54.34 -10.52 58.52
C PHE A 7 54.34 -12.06 58.44
N VAL A 8 53.81 -12.63 57.34
CA VAL A 8 54.49 -13.63 56.46
C VAL A 8 53.66 -13.89 55.18
N ARG A 9 54.33 -14.00 54.01
CA ARG A 9 53.77 -14.46 52.71
C ARG A 9 53.50 -15.98 52.74
N TRP A 10 52.74 -16.54 51.80
CA TRP A 10 53.15 -17.75 51.05
C TRP A 10 52.32 -17.96 49.77
N CYS A 11 52.83 -18.81 48.86
CA CYS A 11 52.40 -18.91 47.46
C CYS A 11 51.31 -19.97 47.19
N LEU A 12 50.65 -19.83 46.03
CA LEU A 12 49.76 -20.85 45.42
C LEU A 12 50.48 -22.18 45.21
N PHE A 13 49.72 -23.29 45.29
CA PHE A 13 49.68 -24.28 44.21
C PHE A 13 48.29 -24.94 44.11
N VAL A 14 47.98 -25.45 42.91
CA VAL A 14 46.63 -25.79 42.43
C VAL A 14 46.19 -27.20 42.82
N SER A 15 44.88 -27.39 43.07
CA SER A 15 44.20 -28.66 42.82
C SER A 15 42.91 -28.41 42.03
N LEU A 16 42.72 -29.15 40.93
CA LEU A 16 41.55 -29.00 40.06
C LEU A 16 40.34 -29.72 40.65
N PHE A 17 39.21 -29.02 40.72
CA PHE A 17 37.88 -29.63 40.64
C PHE A 17 37.14 -29.05 39.44
N VAL A 18 36.89 -29.88 38.44
CA VAL A 18 36.08 -29.51 37.28
C VAL A 18 34.61 -29.63 37.65
N SER A 19 33.97 -28.51 38.00
CA SER A 19 32.51 -28.41 37.99
C SER A 19 32.06 -28.03 36.57
N ARG A 20 31.27 -28.89 35.93
CA ARG A 20 30.57 -28.53 34.69
C ARG A 20 29.46 -27.53 35.02
N GLN A 21 29.77 -26.24 35.03
CA GLN A 21 28.72 -25.23 34.84
C GLN A 21 28.33 -25.24 33.36
N ALA A 22 27.15 -25.81 33.07
CA ALA A 22 26.48 -25.51 31.83
C ALA A 22 26.10 -24.01 31.87
N THR A 23 26.76 -23.20 31.06
CA THR A 23 26.35 -21.81 30.83
C THR A 23 24.99 -21.82 30.15
N ALA A 24 23.93 -21.70 30.95
CA ALA A 24 22.63 -21.31 30.44
C ALA A 24 22.78 -19.91 29.87
N GLN A 25 22.93 -19.81 28.55
CA GLN A 25 22.97 -18.54 27.85
C GLN A 25 21.63 -17.86 28.08
N GLN A 26 21.63 -16.84 28.94
CA GLN A 26 20.43 -16.08 29.27
C GLN A 26 19.88 -15.52 27.95
N ALA A 27 18.61 -15.80 27.65
CA ALA A 27 17.98 -15.26 26.46
C ALA A 27 18.12 -13.73 26.49
N PRO A 28 18.46 -13.08 25.36
CA PRO A 28 18.53 -11.62 25.33
C PRO A 28 17.16 -11.06 25.74
N VAL A 29 17.16 -10.07 26.63
CA VAL A 29 15.94 -9.36 27.01
C VAL A 29 15.44 -8.60 25.79
N ASP A 30 14.14 -8.63 25.53
CA ASP A 30 13.54 -7.87 24.43
C ASP A 30 13.69 -6.36 24.69
N THR A 31 14.09 -5.62 23.66
CA THR A 31 14.47 -4.20 23.73
C THR A 31 13.88 -3.38 22.58
N LEU A 32 13.74 -2.09 22.84
CA LEU A 32 13.31 -1.06 21.89
C LEU A 32 14.45 -0.04 21.73
N ASN A 33 14.64 0.47 20.52
CA ASN A 33 15.66 1.47 20.16
C ASN A 33 15.11 2.91 20.27
N GLU A 34 15.86 3.94 19.85
CA GLU A 34 15.39 5.33 19.94
C GLU A 34 14.31 5.64 18.89
N ALA A 35 13.05 5.40 19.26
CA ALA A 35 11.83 5.89 18.61
C ALA A 35 12.05 7.02 17.55
N PRO A 36 11.89 6.76 16.24
CA PRO A 36 12.31 7.67 15.19
C PRO A 36 11.57 9.00 15.28
N ARG A 37 12.33 10.09 15.20
CA ARG A 37 11.83 11.46 15.16
C ARG A 37 11.95 12.00 13.74
N TYR A 38 10.97 12.77 13.34
CA TYR A 38 10.85 13.21 11.97
C TYR A 38 11.20 14.69 11.79
N THR A 39 11.78 15.03 10.64
CA THR A 39 12.26 16.40 10.36
C THR A 39 11.55 17.10 9.19
N HIS A 40 10.96 16.38 8.21
CA HIS A 40 10.25 16.98 7.05
C HIS A 40 9.21 16.02 6.44
N PRO A 41 7.91 16.36 6.25
CA PRO A 41 6.82 15.46 5.81
C PRO A 41 7.18 14.38 4.76
N ILE A 42 6.87 13.10 5.02
CA ILE A 42 6.84 12.03 4.01
C ILE A 42 5.44 12.06 3.42
N THR A 43 5.38 12.35 2.13
CA THR A 43 4.15 12.36 1.35
C THR A 43 3.99 10.98 0.71
N ASP A 44 3.20 10.12 1.34
CA ASP A 44 2.83 8.82 0.78
C ASP A 44 1.79 9.08 -0.31
N SER A 45 2.20 9.01 -1.58
CA SER A 45 1.36 9.38 -2.73
C SER A 45 0.07 8.55 -2.74
N LEU A 46 -1.08 9.23 -2.81
CA LEU A 46 -2.39 8.63 -2.56
C LEU A 46 -2.93 7.87 -3.79
N ALA A 47 -3.45 6.66 -3.56
CA ALA A 47 -4.45 6.07 -4.45
C ALA A 47 -5.42 5.19 -3.66
N ASN A 48 -6.69 5.16 -4.06
CA ASN A 48 -7.66 4.17 -3.58
C ASN A 48 -7.71 2.95 -4.54
N PRO A 49 -7.40 1.72 -4.07
CA PRO A 49 -7.81 0.49 -4.74
C PRO A 49 -9.20 0.10 -4.21
N GLY A 50 -10.12 -0.20 -5.13
CA GLY A 50 -11.29 -1.01 -4.79
C GLY A 50 -10.90 -2.47 -4.54
N ASP A 51 -11.77 -3.24 -3.90
CA ASP A 51 -11.52 -4.63 -3.51
C ASP A 51 -11.16 -5.54 -4.70
N VAL A 52 -9.87 -5.81 -4.89
CA VAL A 52 -9.37 -6.89 -5.74
C VAL A 52 -8.59 -7.86 -4.86
N VAL A 53 -9.18 -9.03 -4.57
CA VAL A 53 -8.48 -10.07 -3.78
C VAL A 53 -7.41 -10.73 -4.66
N VAL A 54 -6.19 -10.20 -4.61
CA VAL A 54 -4.99 -10.89 -5.10
C VAL A 54 -4.09 -11.17 -3.90
N ASN A 55 -4.11 -12.40 -3.43
CA ASN A 55 -3.19 -12.86 -2.39
C ASN A 55 -1.82 -13.16 -3.02
N ALA A 56 -0.76 -12.66 -2.37
CA ALA A 56 0.66 -12.91 -2.63
C ALA A 56 1.30 -12.29 -3.89
N VAL A 57 2.49 -11.72 -3.68
CA VAL A 57 3.58 -11.68 -4.68
C VAL A 57 4.06 -13.12 -4.78
N THR A 58 3.55 -13.83 -5.77
CA THR A 58 3.92 -15.24 -6.02
C THR A 58 5.33 -15.40 -6.56
N ASP A 59 5.96 -14.32 -7.03
CA ASP A 59 7.34 -14.30 -7.50
C ASP A 59 7.98 -12.91 -7.32
N PRO A 60 9.00 -12.74 -6.45
CA PRO A 60 9.75 -11.49 -6.33
C PRO A 60 10.63 -11.17 -7.56
N TRP A 61 10.77 -12.12 -8.50
CA TRP A 61 11.40 -11.91 -9.81
C TRP A 61 10.41 -11.52 -10.91
N SER A 62 9.12 -11.40 -10.59
CA SER A 62 8.14 -10.78 -11.49
C SER A 62 8.06 -9.28 -11.21
N ARG A 63 8.80 -8.49 -11.99
CA ARG A 63 8.76 -7.01 -11.97
C ARG A 63 7.31 -6.50 -11.94
N THR A 64 6.51 -7.06 -12.83
CA THR A 64 5.08 -6.78 -13.02
C THR A 64 4.24 -7.06 -11.76
N ALA A 65 4.45 -8.20 -11.08
CA ALA A 65 3.73 -8.53 -9.85
C ALA A 65 4.14 -7.63 -8.68
N VAL A 66 5.44 -7.31 -8.57
CA VAL A 66 5.95 -6.37 -7.55
C VAL A 66 5.36 -4.97 -7.72
N ILE A 67 5.18 -4.50 -8.96
CA ILE A 67 4.52 -3.22 -9.25
C ILE A 67 3.03 -3.28 -8.90
N ALA A 68 2.34 -4.37 -9.26
CA ALA A 68 0.95 -4.58 -8.90
C ALA A 68 0.75 -4.50 -7.37
N ASP A 69 1.57 -5.23 -6.63
CA ASP A 69 1.50 -5.27 -5.17
C ASP A 69 1.90 -3.94 -4.52
N TYR A 70 2.89 -3.23 -5.08
CA TYR A 70 3.24 -1.87 -4.64
C TYR A 70 2.06 -0.93 -4.77
N TYR A 71 1.42 -0.84 -5.94
CA TYR A 71 0.30 0.08 -6.10
C TYR A 71 -0.93 -0.36 -5.30
N GLN A 72 -1.22 -1.65 -5.21
CA GLN A 72 -2.37 -2.17 -4.48
C GLN A 72 -2.21 -2.06 -2.95
N ASN A 73 -1.04 -2.41 -2.42
CA ASN A 73 -0.86 -2.67 -0.99
C ASN A 73 0.16 -1.76 -0.30
N TYR A 74 1.09 -1.14 -1.03
CA TYR A 74 1.81 0.03 -0.52
C TYR A 74 0.97 1.28 -0.76
N ILE A 75 0.94 1.83 -1.98
CA ILE A 75 0.19 3.07 -2.32
C ILE A 75 -1.27 2.99 -1.86
N GLY A 76 -1.94 1.86 -2.13
CA GLY A 76 -3.33 1.66 -1.76
C GLY A 76 -3.66 1.64 -0.27
N SER A 77 -2.65 1.48 0.59
CA SER A 77 -2.78 1.56 2.05
C SER A 77 -2.38 2.93 2.61
N ALA A 78 -2.22 3.96 1.79
CA ALA A 78 -1.98 5.32 2.27
C ALA A 78 -3.19 5.85 3.08
N VAL A 79 -2.93 6.50 4.21
CA VAL A 79 -3.94 7.12 5.07
C VAL A 79 -3.70 8.62 5.10
N SER A 80 -4.64 9.42 4.62
CA SER A 80 -4.55 10.87 4.73
C SER A 80 -4.90 11.37 6.13
N ASP A 81 -4.44 12.58 6.45
CA ASP A 81 -4.81 13.39 7.61
C ASP A 81 -6.31 13.31 7.97
N ASN A 82 -7.18 13.44 6.96
CA ASN A 82 -8.63 13.43 7.14
C ASN A 82 -9.17 12.00 7.35
N GLN A 83 -8.58 11.01 6.67
CA GLN A 83 -8.94 9.59 6.79
C GLN A 83 -8.55 9.01 8.16
N LEU A 84 -7.56 9.57 8.84
CA LEU A 84 -7.24 9.22 10.24
C LEU A 84 -8.47 9.37 11.15
N ASN A 85 -9.23 10.45 10.98
CA ASN A 85 -10.45 10.79 11.73
C ASN A 85 -10.33 10.54 13.25
N TRP A 86 -9.23 11.01 13.85
CA TRP A 86 -8.97 10.82 15.28
C TRP A 86 -9.99 11.56 16.15
N THR A 87 -10.66 10.84 17.05
CA THR A 87 -11.74 11.36 17.90
C THR A 87 -11.29 11.82 19.29
N GLY A 88 -10.00 11.78 19.57
CA GLY A 88 -9.43 12.14 20.86
C GLY A 88 -9.23 13.64 21.07
N ASN A 89 -8.70 14.01 22.25
CA ASN A 89 -8.48 15.40 22.63
C ASN A 89 -7.34 15.53 23.65
N LEU A 90 -6.34 16.38 23.35
CA LEU A 90 -5.19 16.62 24.23
C LEU A 90 -5.55 17.39 25.51
N SER A 91 -6.42 18.40 25.42
CA SER A 91 -6.80 19.24 26.57
C SER A 91 -7.63 18.47 27.62
N GLY A 92 -8.40 17.48 27.20
CA GLY A 92 -9.15 16.58 28.09
C GLY A 92 -8.43 15.28 28.40
N CYS A 93 -7.23 15.05 27.85
CA CYS A 93 -6.53 13.76 27.88
C CYS A 93 -7.41 12.56 27.49
N VAL A 94 -8.21 12.71 26.44
CA VAL A 94 -9.07 11.67 25.89
C VAL A 94 -8.34 10.96 24.75
N PRO A 95 -7.98 9.67 24.87
CA PRO A 95 -7.25 8.96 23.82
C PRO A 95 -8.03 8.87 22.50
N GLY A 96 -9.36 8.82 22.59
CA GLY A 96 -10.25 8.64 21.45
C GLY A 96 -10.02 7.32 20.73
N MET A 97 -10.34 7.31 19.45
CA MET A 97 -10.03 6.24 18.49
C MET A 97 -9.65 6.88 17.15
N ILE A 98 -8.96 6.14 16.29
CA ILE A 98 -8.81 6.44 14.87
C ILE A 98 -9.86 5.68 14.05
N SER A 99 -10.03 6.03 12.77
CA SER A 99 -10.99 5.33 11.90
C SER A 99 -10.63 3.86 11.68
N GLN A 100 -11.64 3.03 11.41
CA GLN A 100 -11.41 1.64 11.01
C GLN A 100 -10.60 1.57 9.70
N LEU A 101 -10.84 2.49 8.76
CA LEU A 101 -10.06 2.63 7.53
C LEU A 101 -8.55 2.82 7.82
N ALA A 102 -8.20 3.66 8.81
CA ALA A 102 -6.81 3.88 9.21
C ALA A 102 -6.20 2.64 9.87
N GLN A 103 -6.97 1.89 10.66
CA GLN A 103 -6.52 0.60 11.20
C GLN A 103 -6.27 -0.42 10.09
N ASP A 104 -7.25 -0.65 9.21
CA ASP A 104 -7.17 -1.65 8.15
C ASP A 104 -6.00 -1.36 7.19
N ARG A 105 -5.80 -0.08 6.84
CA ARG A 105 -4.69 0.36 5.98
C ARG A 105 -3.33 0.27 6.66
N THR A 106 -3.21 0.60 7.95
CA THR A 106 -1.94 0.40 8.67
C THR A 106 -1.56 -1.09 8.69
N LEU A 107 -2.54 -1.96 8.92
CA LEU A 107 -2.34 -3.41 8.88
C LEU A 107 -1.96 -3.90 7.46
N GLN A 108 -2.60 -3.38 6.42
CA GLN A 108 -2.26 -3.65 5.03
C GLN A 108 -0.82 -3.24 4.70
N ARG A 109 -0.33 -2.08 5.20
CA ARG A 109 1.07 -1.63 5.02
C ARG A 109 2.07 -2.55 5.74
N ILE A 110 1.75 -3.01 6.95
CA ILE A 110 2.56 -3.99 7.69
C ILE A 110 2.66 -5.30 6.91
N ASN A 111 1.51 -5.82 6.46
CA ASN A 111 1.43 -7.07 5.71
C ASN A 111 2.14 -6.99 4.36
N TYR A 112 2.04 -5.86 3.65
CA TYR A 112 2.83 -5.57 2.45
C TYR A 112 4.35 -5.72 2.70
N TYR A 113 4.88 -5.07 3.75
CA TYR A 113 6.31 -5.14 4.05
C TYR A 113 6.78 -6.54 4.45
N ARG A 114 5.94 -7.31 5.14
CA ARG A 114 6.25 -8.71 5.50
C ARG A 114 6.25 -9.62 4.27
N ARG A 115 5.23 -9.52 3.42
CA ARG A 115 5.15 -10.22 2.14
C ARG A 115 6.35 -9.92 1.23
N LEU A 116 6.73 -8.65 1.13
CA LEU A 116 7.85 -8.17 0.31
C LEU A 116 9.19 -8.82 0.67
N VAL A 117 9.37 -9.31 1.91
CA VAL A 117 10.57 -10.03 2.37
C VAL A 117 10.34 -11.55 2.54
N GLY A 118 9.21 -12.08 2.06
CA GLY A 118 8.88 -13.51 2.10
C GLY A 118 8.38 -14.02 3.46
N LEU A 119 7.94 -13.13 4.36
CA LEU A 119 7.31 -13.49 5.64
C LEU A 119 5.79 -13.59 5.53
N PRO A 120 5.12 -14.32 6.46
CA PRO A 120 3.66 -14.35 6.54
C PRO A 120 3.04 -12.96 6.71
N ASP A 121 2.04 -12.67 5.88
CA ASP A 121 1.36 -11.38 5.70
C ASP A 121 -0.12 -11.44 6.13
N ASN A 122 -0.44 -12.39 7.01
CA ASN A 122 -1.76 -12.60 7.59
C ASN A 122 -1.86 -12.00 9.01
N MET A 123 -1.09 -10.95 9.31
CA MET A 123 -1.08 -10.33 10.63
C MET A 123 -2.43 -9.68 10.92
N THR A 124 -2.81 -9.65 12.20
CA THR A 124 -4.00 -8.98 12.71
C THR A 124 -3.64 -7.93 13.76
N PHE A 125 -4.57 -7.04 14.08
CA PHE A 125 -4.47 -6.20 15.27
C PHE A 125 -5.27 -6.79 16.44
N ASP A 126 -4.65 -6.80 17.61
CA ASP A 126 -5.29 -7.16 18.88
C ASP A 126 -6.03 -5.93 19.45
N PRO A 127 -7.36 -5.98 19.66
CA PRO A 127 -8.13 -4.84 20.14
C PRO A 127 -7.71 -4.32 21.53
N SER A 128 -7.20 -5.18 22.41
CA SER A 128 -6.69 -4.76 23.71
C SER A 128 -5.39 -3.96 23.56
N ARG A 129 -4.50 -4.38 22.65
CA ARG A 129 -3.26 -3.66 22.33
C ARG A 129 -3.53 -2.36 21.57
N ASN A 130 -4.55 -2.30 20.71
CA ASN A 130 -5.02 -1.05 20.09
C ASN A 130 -5.43 -0.01 21.14
N THR A 131 -6.08 -0.44 22.23
CA THR A 131 -6.48 0.48 23.31
C THR A 131 -5.26 1.02 24.06
N ASP A 132 -4.26 0.17 24.34
CA ASP A 132 -3.01 0.56 25.01
C ASP A 132 -2.16 1.48 24.15
N THR A 133 -2.05 1.21 22.85
CA THR A 133 -1.28 2.03 21.88
C THR A 133 -1.96 3.37 21.61
N GLN A 134 -3.29 3.42 21.52
CA GLN A 134 -4.02 4.68 21.40
C GLN A 134 -3.80 5.61 22.62
N ALA A 135 -3.70 5.04 23.82
CA ALA A 135 -3.32 5.76 25.03
C ALA A 135 -1.83 6.19 25.03
N ALA A 136 -0.93 5.36 24.50
CA ALA A 136 0.49 5.70 24.33
C ALA A 136 0.69 6.86 23.34
N ALA A 137 0.03 6.80 22.17
CA ALA A 137 0.06 7.87 21.17
C ALA A 137 -0.44 9.20 21.76
N LEU A 138 -1.53 9.20 22.53
CA LEU A 138 -1.97 10.40 23.25
C LEU A 138 -0.88 11.00 24.14
N ILE A 139 -0.15 10.16 24.91
CA ILE A 139 0.95 10.61 25.76
C ILE A 139 2.06 11.25 24.92
N MET A 140 2.48 10.61 23.83
CA MET A 140 3.52 11.16 22.95
C MET A 140 3.08 12.48 22.31
N ALA A 141 1.84 12.56 21.82
CA ALA A 141 1.25 13.74 21.22
C ALA A 141 1.12 14.93 22.19
N ALA A 142 0.70 14.68 23.42
CA ALA A 142 0.51 15.72 24.44
C ALA A 142 1.83 16.36 24.88
N ASN A 143 2.93 15.60 24.87
CA ASN A 143 4.26 16.05 25.30
C ASN A 143 5.19 16.41 24.14
N ASN A 144 4.77 16.17 22.90
CA ASN A 144 5.55 16.37 21.68
C ASN A 144 6.95 15.71 21.74
N ASN A 145 7.03 14.54 22.40
CA ASN A 145 8.27 13.85 22.71
C ASN A 145 8.04 12.32 22.79
N LEU A 146 9.10 11.53 22.63
CA LEU A 146 9.05 10.06 22.63
C LEU A 146 9.81 9.47 23.82
N SER A 147 9.22 8.45 24.43
CA SER A 147 9.86 7.60 25.44
C SER A 147 9.14 6.26 25.55
N HIS A 148 9.87 5.15 25.61
CA HIS A 148 9.30 3.84 25.96
C HIS A 148 9.00 3.72 27.47
N ALA A 149 9.57 4.61 28.29
CA ALA A 149 9.25 4.75 29.71
C ALA A 149 8.85 6.21 29.99
N PRO A 150 7.67 6.67 29.54
CA PRO A 150 7.23 8.03 29.80
C PRO A 150 7.07 8.22 31.31
N PRO A 151 7.69 9.23 31.94
CA PRO A 151 7.56 9.45 33.37
C PRO A 151 6.15 9.89 33.73
N SER A 152 5.71 9.62 34.96
CA SER A 152 4.36 9.96 35.44
C SER A 152 4.06 11.47 35.53
N THR A 153 5.05 12.32 35.24
CA THR A 153 4.92 13.78 35.13
C THR A 153 4.55 14.27 33.73
N TRP A 154 4.54 13.39 32.72
CA TRP A 154 4.12 13.75 31.36
C TRP A 154 2.61 14.01 31.28
N LEU A 155 2.22 14.96 30.43
CA LEU A 155 0.82 15.27 30.15
C LEU A 155 0.10 14.02 29.62
N CYS A 156 -1.13 13.84 30.07
CA CYS A 156 -1.98 12.69 29.74
C CYS A 156 -1.40 11.30 30.11
N TYR A 157 -0.38 11.25 30.99
CA TYR A 157 0.15 9.99 31.50
C TYR A 157 -0.95 9.12 32.12
N THR A 158 -0.97 7.85 31.72
CA THR A 158 -1.75 6.79 32.35
C THR A 158 -0.91 5.52 32.43
N PRO A 159 -1.13 4.61 33.41
CA PRO A 159 -0.48 3.30 33.43
C PRO A 159 -0.74 2.49 32.15
N GLN A 160 -1.91 2.66 31.52
CA GLN A 160 -2.25 2.01 30.26
C GLN A 160 -1.42 2.54 29.09
N GLY A 161 -1.30 3.86 28.94
CA GLY A 161 -0.45 4.45 27.90
C GLY A 161 1.04 4.22 28.14
N TYR A 162 1.49 4.10 29.40
CA TYR A 162 2.82 3.60 29.72
C TYR A 162 3.01 2.15 29.23
N ASN A 163 2.04 1.26 29.49
CA ASN A 163 2.08 -0.12 29.02
C ASN A 163 2.16 -0.20 27.49
N GLY A 164 1.38 0.62 26.78
CA GLY A 164 1.50 0.76 25.33
C GLY A 164 2.90 1.23 24.91
N ALA A 165 3.41 2.31 25.50
CA ALA A 165 4.72 2.89 25.15
C ALA A 165 5.89 1.91 25.37
N ALA A 166 5.86 1.13 26.45
CA ALA A 166 6.90 0.18 26.84
C ALA A 166 6.96 -1.09 25.98
N ASN A 167 5.96 -1.34 25.13
CA ASN A 167 5.85 -2.54 24.29
C ASN A 167 5.71 -2.21 22.79
N SER A 168 5.90 -0.95 22.40
CA SER A 168 5.61 -0.45 21.04
C SER A 168 6.81 0.19 20.37
N ASN A 169 6.91 0.02 19.06
CA ASN A 169 7.57 1.00 18.20
C ASN A 169 6.81 2.34 18.33
N LEU A 170 7.53 3.47 18.44
CA LEU A 170 6.93 4.78 18.67
C LEU A 170 7.44 5.80 17.65
N ALA A 171 6.56 6.63 17.09
CA ALA A 171 6.93 7.68 16.13
C ALA A 171 6.36 9.05 16.51
N LEU A 172 7.05 10.11 16.08
CA LEU A 172 6.56 11.48 15.97
C LEU A 172 6.77 11.96 14.55
N GLY A 173 5.82 12.73 14.02
CA GLY A 173 5.86 13.29 12.67
C GLY A 173 5.10 12.51 11.60
N SER A 174 4.46 11.41 11.98
CA SER A 174 3.71 10.53 11.11
C SER A 174 2.61 9.82 11.88
N HIS A 175 1.66 9.20 11.16
CA HIS A 175 0.65 8.33 11.72
C HIS A 175 0.39 7.14 10.79
N SER A 176 -0.16 6.04 11.32
CA SER A 176 -0.75 4.97 10.52
C SER A 176 0.23 4.39 9.48
N SER A 177 -0.14 4.28 8.20
CA SER A 177 0.74 3.76 7.15
C SER A 177 2.08 4.54 7.00
N GLN A 178 2.07 5.85 7.26
CA GLN A 178 3.26 6.71 7.21
C GLN A 178 4.24 6.35 8.35
N ALA A 179 3.71 6.05 9.54
CA ALA A 179 4.52 5.61 10.67
C ALA A 179 5.17 4.25 10.39
N VAL A 180 4.46 3.34 9.72
CA VAL A 180 5.05 2.07 9.26
C VAL A 180 6.21 2.30 8.28
N LYS A 181 6.11 3.24 7.33
CA LYS A 181 7.25 3.64 6.48
C LYS A 181 8.42 4.18 7.32
N GLN A 182 8.15 5.04 8.30
CA GLN A 182 9.17 5.61 9.18
C GLN A 182 9.90 4.53 10.02
N PHE A 183 9.16 3.55 10.57
CA PHE A 183 9.72 2.39 11.25
C PHE A 183 10.56 1.51 10.32
N MET A 184 10.12 1.32 9.08
CA MET A 184 10.84 0.52 8.09
C MET A 184 12.10 1.21 7.56
N ASP A 185 12.12 2.54 7.43
CA ASP A 185 13.34 3.28 7.14
C ASP A 185 14.31 3.27 8.35
N ASP A 186 13.74 3.36 9.55
CA ASP A 186 14.43 3.38 10.85
C ASP A 186 15.44 4.54 10.95
N ASN A 187 15.14 5.68 10.31
CA ASN A 187 16.07 6.80 10.18
C ASN A 187 16.44 7.46 11.52
N GLY A 188 17.57 8.17 11.52
CA GLY A 188 18.09 8.91 12.68
C GLY A 188 19.23 8.22 13.42
N ASN A 189 19.81 8.97 14.37
CA ASN A 189 20.76 8.50 15.38
C ASN A 189 20.00 7.69 16.45
N GLY A 190 20.62 6.68 17.04
CA GLY A 190 20.00 5.77 18.01
C GLY A 190 19.19 4.63 17.38
N ASN A 191 19.14 4.58 16.04
CA ASN A 191 18.44 3.58 15.22
C ASN A 191 19.38 2.77 14.33
N GLU A 192 20.67 2.75 14.65
CA GLU A 192 21.73 2.03 13.92
C GLU A 192 21.45 0.53 13.82
N ILE A 193 20.76 -0.05 14.81
CA ILE A 193 20.43 -1.48 14.88
C ILE A 193 19.12 -1.86 14.17
N ALA A 194 18.44 -0.89 13.53
CA ALA A 194 17.15 -1.03 12.83
C ALA A 194 16.07 -1.79 13.63
N GLY A 195 15.89 -1.47 14.92
CA GLY A 195 15.04 -2.24 15.81
C GLY A 195 13.54 -2.16 15.47
N HIS A 196 13.04 -1.01 15.01
CA HIS A 196 11.63 -0.84 14.65
C HIS A 196 11.28 -1.69 13.44
N ARG A 197 12.14 -1.67 12.41
CA ARG A 197 12.06 -2.55 11.25
C ARG A 197 12.11 -4.02 11.65
N ARG A 198 13.05 -4.40 12.52
CA ARG A 198 13.25 -5.80 12.96
C ARG A 198 12.05 -6.34 13.73
N TRP A 199 11.32 -5.51 14.45
CA TRP A 199 10.07 -5.90 15.08
C TRP A 199 8.92 -6.12 14.08
N ILE A 200 8.77 -5.25 13.07
CA ILE A 200 7.77 -5.41 12.00
C ILE A 200 8.07 -6.65 11.15
N LEU A 201 9.35 -6.87 10.83
CA LEU A 201 9.85 -8.02 10.08
C LEU A 201 10.21 -9.22 10.98
N TYR A 202 9.75 -9.29 12.24
CA TYR A 202 10.10 -10.40 13.10
C TYR A 202 9.47 -11.69 12.56
N SER A 203 10.28 -12.73 12.34
CA SER A 203 9.86 -14.03 11.81
C SER A 203 8.71 -14.67 12.58
N ARG A 204 8.64 -14.38 13.89
CA ARG A 204 7.65 -14.95 14.82
C ARG A 204 6.48 -14.03 15.13
N ALA A 205 6.41 -12.80 14.62
CA ALA A 205 5.26 -11.93 14.83
C ALA A 205 3.96 -12.59 14.31
N ALA A 206 2.88 -12.47 15.07
CA ALA A 206 1.56 -13.03 14.77
C ALA A 206 0.49 -11.95 14.63
N SER A 207 0.56 -10.95 15.51
CA SER A 207 -0.33 -9.80 15.57
C SER A 207 0.42 -8.61 16.16
N PHE A 208 -0.18 -7.43 16.01
CA PHE A 208 0.31 -6.17 16.55
C PHE A 208 -0.84 -5.47 17.30
N GLY A 209 -0.61 -4.25 17.77
CA GLY A 209 -1.68 -3.32 18.13
C GLY A 209 -1.29 -1.92 17.70
N HIS A 210 -2.24 -1.05 17.36
CA HIS A 210 -1.94 0.24 16.75
C HIS A 210 -2.91 1.34 17.18
N GLY A 211 -2.36 2.53 17.38
CA GLY A 211 -3.10 3.77 17.58
C GLY A 211 -2.24 5.00 17.28
N SER A 212 -2.87 6.06 16.80
CA SER A 212 -2.22 7.32 16.43
C SER A 212 -2.97 8.52 17.00
N ALA A 213 -2.29 9.64 17.21
CA ALA A 213 -2.89 10.86 17.75
C ALA A 213 -2.30 12.11 17.08
N ARG A 214 -3.08 13.20 17.01
CA ARG A 214 -2.57 14.52 16.56
C ARG A 214 -1.87 15.23 17.71
N THR A 215 -0.71 15.84 17.45
CA THR A 215 -0.04 16.73 18.41
C THR A 215 -0.79 18.07 18.53
N ASN A 216 -0.34 18.94 19.43
CA ASN A 216 -0.74 20.35 19.38
C ASN A 216 -0.21 21.03 18.09
N SER A 217 -0.73 22.22 17.78
CA SER A 217 -0.43 22.98 16.54
C SER A 217 1.03 23.40 16.37
N ASN A 218 1.82 23.36 17.45
CA ASN A 218 3.24 23.72 17.45
C ASN A 218 4.14 22.47 17.56
N GLY A 219 3.55 21.28 17.48
CA GLY A 219 4.23 19.99 17.57
C GLY A 219 4.61 19.40 16.21
N PHE A 220 5.03 18.13 16.22
CA PHE A 220 5.39 17.38 15.01
C PHE A 220 4.18 16.97 14.14
N GLY A 221 2.98 17.50 14.41
CA GLY A 221 1.73 17.17 13.72
C GLY A 221 1.06 15.90 14.27
N PHE A 222 1.83 14.81 14.38
CA PHE A 222 1.33 13.48 14.75
C PHE A 222 2.27 12.69 15.65
N SER A 223 1.69 11.67 16.30
CA SER A 223 2.40 10.58 16.96
C SER A 223 1.73 9.24 16.65
N ASP A 224 2.52 8.17 16.70
CA ASP A 224 2.06 6.80 16.47
C ASP A 224 2.67 5.83 17.49
N ALA A 225 1.93 4.76 17.80
CA ALA A 225 2.40 3.63 18.59
C ALA A 225 1.94 2.30 17.96
N LEU A 226 2.91 1.42 17.68
CA LEU A 226 2.70 0.08 17.13
C LEU A 226 3.26 -0.97 18.12
N TRP A 227 2.38 -1.68 18.82
CA TRP A 227 2.72 -2.72 19.79
C TRP A 227 3.35 -3.93 19.10
N VAL A 228 4.52 -4.36 19.58
CA VAL A 228 5.38 -5.37 18.95
C VAL A 228 5.78 -6.54 19.86
N PHE A 229 5.60 -6.44 21.18
CA PHE A 229 6.07 -7.47 22.12
C PHE A 229 5.03 -8.56 22.43
N ASN A 230 5.52 -9.78 22.71
CA ASN A 230 4.75 -10.90 23.27
C ASN A 230 3.52 -11.37 22.45
N LEU A 231 3.46 -11.05 21.15
CA LEU A 231 2.43 -11.50 20.21
C LEU A 231 3.04 -12.44 19.16
N PHE A 232 3.62 -13.55 19.65
CA PHE A 232 4.52 -14.40 18.87
C PHE A 232 3.98 -15.81 18.64
N VAL A 233 4.16 -16.33 17.42
CA VAL A 233 3.87 -17.72 17.03
C VAL A 233 5.12 -18.40 16.47
N THR A 234 5.08 -19.72 16.33
CA THR A 234 6.02 -20.45 15.47
C THR A 234 5.51 -20.32 14.02
N PRO A 235 6.28 -19.71 13.10
CA PRO A 235 5.86 -19.54 11.71
C PRO A 235 5.76 -20.89 10.99
N VAL A 236 4.76 -21.02 10.10
CA VAL A 236 4.52 -22.24 9.31
C VAL A 236 5.56 -22.46 8.21
N SER A 237 6.17 -21.37 7.73
CA SER A 237 7.26 -21.35 6.75
C SER A 237 8.10 -20.10 6.98
N LEU A 238 9.39 -20.15 6.62
CA LEU A 238 10.29 -19.02 6.67
C LEU A 238 11.19 -18.98 5.43
N PRO A 239 11.57 -17.78 4.96
CA PRO A 239 12.63 -17.64 3.98
C PRO A 239 13.98 -18.01 4.62
N ALA A 240 14.96 -18.36 3.79
CA ALA A 240 16.31 -18.73 4.26
C ALA A 240 17.02 -17.59 5.03
N TYR A 241 16.62 -16.35 4.76
CA TYR A 241 17.00 -15.12 5.44
C TYR A 241 15.92 -14.06 5.19
N VAL A 242 15.86 -13.05 6.05
CA VAL A 242 15.03 -11.86 5.85
C VAL A 242 15.97 -10.69 5.54
N ALA A 243 15.90 -10.15 4.33
CA ALA A 243 16.68 -9.00 3.90
C ALA A 243 15.78 -7.80 3.63
N PHE A 244 16.23 -6.60 4.01
CA PHE A 244 15.60 -5.36 3.59
C PHE A 244 16.66 -4.34 3.15
N PRO A 245 16.67 -3.93 1.86
CA PRO A 245 15.79 -4.37 0.78
C PRO A 245 15.88 -5.88 0.46
N PRO A 246 14.81 -6.49 -0.06
CA PRO A 246 14.75 -7.93 -0.36
C PRO A 246 15.56 -8.29 -1.61
N ALA A 247 15.75 -9.60 -1.83
CA ALA A 247 16.18 -10.14 -3.11
C ALA A 247 15.05 -10.03 -4.16
N GLY A 248 15.41 -9.77 -5.41
CA GLY A 248 14.46 -9.57 -6.51
C GLY A 248 14.08 -8.10 -6.70
N PHE A 249 12.95 -7.86 -7.33
CA PHE A 249 12.48 -6.51 -7.64
C PHE A 249 11.91 -5.80 -6.41
N VAL A 250 12.22 -4.51 -6.25
CA VAL A 250 11.71 -3.65 -5.18
C VAL A 250 11.54 -2.21 -5.68
N PRO A 251 10.40 -1.53 -5.43
CA PRO A 251 10.21 -0.13 -5.78
C PRO A 251 11.25 0.77 -5.09
N ARG A 252 11.96 1.60 -5.87
CA ARG A 252 13.09 2.41 -5.40
C ARG A 252 12.75 3.39 -4.27
N THR A 253 11.51 3.84 -4.22
CA THR A 253 10.93 4.68 -3.15
C THR A 253 10.92 4.02 -1.77
N LEU A 254 11.08 2.69 -1.73
CA LEU A 254 11.09 1.88 -0.50
C LEU A 254 12.49 1.52 0.00
N ILE A 255 13.55 1.92 -0.71
CA ILE A 255 14.92 1.56 -0.36
C ILE A 255 15.54 2.67 0.51
N PRO A 256 15.65 2.48 1.85
CA PRO A 256 16.38 3.40 2.70
C PRO A 256 17.91 3.25 2.53
N PRO A 257 18.69 4.25 2.97
CA PRO A 257 20.15 4.14 3.09
C PRO A 257 20.64 3.02 4.02
N ARG A 258 19.84 2.66 5.03
CA ARG A 258 20.18 1.64 6.04
C ARG A 258 19.60 0.28 5.67
N TRP A 259 20.44 -0.68 5.37
CA TRP A 259 20.09 -2.03 4.92
C TRP A 259 20.28 -3.04 6.06
N SER A 260 19.54 -4.15 6.02
CA SER A 260 19.53 -5.16 7.09
C SER A 260 19.40 -6.58 6.56
N PHE A 261 20.07 -7.53 7.20
CA PHE A 261 20.02 -8.96 6.90
C PHE A 261 19.88 -9.78 8.19
N SER A 262 18.80 -10.55 8.31
CA SER A 262 18.41 -11.26 9.52
C SER A 262 18.26 -12.76 9.26
N ILE A 263 18.64 -13.59 10.23
CA ILE A 263 18.30 -15.02 10.25
C ILE A 263 17.95 -15.41 11.70
N PRO A 264 16.79 -16.05 11.95
CA PRO A 264 16.41 -16.51 13.29
C PRO A 264 17.48 -17.42 13.90
N GLY A 265 17.92 -17.09 15.12
CA GLY A 265 18.93 -17.87 15.86
C GLY A 265 20.37 -17.77 15.34
N ALA A 266 20.66 -17.01 14.28
CA ALA A 266 22.03 -16.79 13.82
C ALA A 266 22.81 -15.83 14.73
N THR A 267 24.13 -15.89 14.67
CA THR A 267 25.02 -14.84 15.21
C THR A 267 25.84 -14.21 14.08
N PHE A 268 26.06 -12.90 14.22
CA PHE A 268 26.72 -12.06 13.22
C PHE A 268 28.04 -11.45 13.74
N SER A 269 28.57 -11.95 14.87
CA SER A 269 29.75 -11.41 15.56
C SER A 269 31.04 -11.45 14.72
N SER A 270 31.10 -12.32 13.73
CA SER A 270 32.18 -12.45 12.74
C SER A 270 31.71 -12.13 11.32
N ALA A 271 30.50 -11.62 11.17
CA ALA A 271 29.91 -11.42 9.85
C ALA A 271 30.42 -10.15 9.18
N SER A 272 30.52 -10.20 7.86
CA SER A 272 30.87 -9.06 7.02
C SER A 272 29.92 -8.98 5.84
N VAL A 273 29.75 -7.78 5.29
CA VAL A 273 28.90 -7.53 4.12
C VAL A 273 29.66 -6.73 3.08
N THR A 274 29.45 -7.07 1.81
CA THR A 274 29.82 -6.23 0.67
C THR A 274 28.58 -5.96 -0.18
N VAL A 275 28.53 -4.78 -0.79
CA VAL A 275 27.54 -4.41 -1.81
C VAL A 275 28.28 -3.99 -3.05
N GLN A 276 27.87 -4.49 -4.21
CA GLN A 276 28.37 -4.10 -5.52
C GLN A 276 27.22 -3.59 -6.38
N ASP A 277 27.47 -2.59 -7.22
CA ASP A 277 26.51 -2.17 -8.23
C ASP A 277 26.43 -3.16 -9.41
N GLN A 278 25.57 -2.85 -10.38
CA GLN A 278 25.35 -3.61 -11.61
C GLN A 278 26.59 -3.75 -12.52
N THR A 279 27.64 -2.96 -12.31
CA THR A 279 28.92 -3.06 -13.02
C THR A 279 29.93 -3.95 -12.28
N GLY A 280 29.60 -4.38 -11.05
CA GLY A 280 30.51 -5.08 -10.14
C GLY A 280 31.36 -4.14 -9.28
N THR A 281 31.13 -2.82 -9.36
CA THR A 281 31.89 -1.83 -8.57
C THR A 281 31.45 -1.89 -7.10
N PRO A 282 32.37 -2.09 -6.13
CA PRO A 282 32.03 -2.08 -4.72
C PRO A 282 31.54 -0.71 -4.25
N LEU A 283 30.46 -0.69 -3.47
CA LEU A 283 29.95 0.50 -2.81
C LEU A 283 30.57 0.67 -1.41
N ALA A 284 30.77 1.92 -1.00
CA ALA A 284 31.22 2.27 0.34
C ALA A 284 30.07 2.04 1.36
N LEU A 285 30.40 1.43 2.50
CA LEU A 285 29.42 1.08 3.52
C LEU A 285 30.00 1.11 4.93
N THR A 286 29.15 1.51 5.88
CA THR A 286 29.42 1.49 7.33
C THR A 286 28.56 0.42 7.98
N THR A 287 29.18 -0.63 8.52
CA THR A 287 28.49 -1.68 9.31
C THR A 287 28.29 -1.24 10.77
N HIS A 288 27.10 -1.46 11.31
CA HIS A 288 26.77 -1.14 12.70
C HIS A 288 27.03 -2.31 13.66
N PRO A 289 27.25 -2.03 14.96
CA PRO A 289 27.40 -3.08 15.97
C PRO A 289 26.20 -4.03 16.01
N VAL A 290 26.47 -5.34 16.05
CA VAL A 290 25.43 -6.36 16.17
C VAL A 290 24.80 -6.29 17.57
N SER A 291 23.49 -6.06 17.63
CA SER A 291 22.71 -6.07 18.86
C SER A 291 21.55 -7.07 18.76
N ASN A 292 21.40 -7.90 19.79
CA ASN A 292 20.36 -8.93 19.90
C ASN A 292 19.26 -8.48 20.86
N GLY A 293 18.09 -9.13 20.82
CA GLY A 293 16.92 -8.72 21.62
C GLY A 293 16.02 -7.69 20.94
N ALA A 294 16.08 -7.57 19.61
CA ALA A 294 15.13 -6.79 18.82
C ALA A 294 14.68 -7.64 17.62
N GLY A 295 13.54 -8.31 17.71
CA GLY A 295 13.11 -9.30 16.72
C GLY A 295 14.16 -10.40 16.49
N ASP A 296 14.41 -10.73 15.22
CA ASP A 296 15.49 -11.66 14.86
C ASP A 296 16.88 -11.02 15.01
N ASN A 297 17.90 -11.86 15.15
CA ASN A 297 19.29 -11.39 15.11
C ASN A 297 19.61 -10.91 13.70
N THR A 298 20.30 -9.77 13.60
CA THR A 298 20.42 -9.00 12.34
C THR A 298 21.80 -8.34 12.23
N LEU A 299 22.37 -8.38 11.03
CA LEU A 299 23.45 -7.49 10.60
C LEU A 299 22.84 -6.25 9.92
N VAL A 300 23.28 -5.05 10.31
CA VAL A 300 22.78 -3.77 9.77
C VAL A 300 23.95 -2.93 9.28
N TRP A 301 23.77 -2.24 8.15
CA TRP A 301 24.77 -1.33 7.57
C TRP A 301 24.11 -0.17 6.85
N ASN A 302 24.84 0.93 6.66
CA ASN A 302 24.45 2.02 5.78
C ASN A 302 25.30 1.99 4.50
N LEU A 303 24.72 2.37 3.36
CA LEU A 303 25.49 2.80 2.20
C LEU A 303 25.97 4.23 2.45
N ASP A 304 27.28 4.47 2.43
CA ASP A 304 27.86 5.75 2.85
C ASP A 304 27.48 6.88 1.88
N ASN A 305 27.42 6.56 0.58
CA ASN A 305 27.06 7.49 -0.50
C ASN A 305 25.63 7.24 -1.01
N ALA A 306 24.70 6.81 -0.15
CA ALA A 306 23.33 6.49 -0.53
C ALA A 306 22.63 7.58 -1.38
N ALA A 307 22.91 8.87 -1.10
CA ALA A 307 22.37 10.01 -1.85
C ALA A 307 22.84 10.10 -3.31
N THR A 308 23.91 9.40 -3.71
CA THR A 308 24.33 9.25 -5.12
C THR A 308 24.04 7.84 -5.63
N ASP A 309 24.28 6.81 -4.81
CA ASP A 309 24.18 5.41 -5.23
C ASP A 309 22.71 5.01 -5.50
N LEU A 310 21.81 5.49 -4.63
CA LEU A 310 20.36 5.30 -4.75
C LEU A 310 19.66 6.44 -5.50
N ALA A 311 20.38 7.47 -5.94
CA ALA A 311 19.82 8.50 -6.81
C ALA A 311 20.02 8.14 -8.29
N TRP A 312 18.96 8.24 -9.09
CA TRP A 312 19.03 8.30 -10.54
C TRP A 312 17.74 8.84 -11.13
N ASN A 313 17.87 9.45 -12.32
CA ASN A 313 16.76 9.95 -13.10
C ASN A 313 16.43 8.95 -14.22
N GLY A 314 15.14 8.75 -14.49
CA GLY A 314 14.64 7.82 -15.52
C GLY A 314 14.14 6.48 -14.97
N SER A 315 13.51 5.70 -15.86
CA SER A 315 12.80 4.45 -15.56
C SER A 315 13.67 3.18 -15.57
N ALA A 316 14.98 3.31 -15.82
CA ALA A 316 15.90 2.18 -15.83
C ALA A 316 16.05 1.59 -14.42
N ASP A 317 15.99 0.26 -14.33
CA ASP A 317 16.20 -0.45 -13.07
C ASP A 317 17.71 -0.43 -12.70
N LYS A 318 18.03 -0.30 -11.40
CA LYS A 318 19.39 -0.48 -10.87
C LYS A 318 19.49 -1.80 -10.10
N SER A 319 20.55 -2.57 -10.31
CA SER A 319 20.80 -3.77 -9.50
C SER A 319 21.99 -3.63 -8.56
N PHE A 320 21.85 -4.21 -7.36
CA PHE A 320 22.85 -4.23 -6.31
C PHE A 320 23.06 -5.66 -5.82
N ARG A 321 24.26 -6.21 -5.98
CA ARG A 321 24.63 -7.53 -5.46
C ARG A 321 25.14 -7.38 -4.03
N VAL A 322 24.43 -7.97 -3.08
CA VAL A 322 24.85 -8.08 -1.68
C VAL A 322 25.53 -9.43 -1.48
N THR A 323 26.60 -9.47 -0.70
CA THR A 323 27.20 -10.71 -0.19
C THR A 323 27.45 -10.59 1.30
N VAL A 324 26.84 -11.47 2.10
CA VAL A 324 27.01 -11.55 3.56
C VAL A 324 27.79 -12.83 3.89
N SER A 325 28.94 -12.69 4.52
CA SER A 325 29.83 -13.80 4.91
C SER A 325 29.96 -13.88 6.43
N GLY A 326 30.47 -15.01 6.96
CA GLY A 326 30.80 -15.14 8.38
C GLY A 326 29.60 -15.25 9.34
N VAL A 327 28.41 -15.50 8.80
CA VAL A 327 27.19 -15.81 9.56
C VAL A 327 27.33 -17.19 10.21
N VAL A 328 26.96 -17.32 11.49
CA VAL A 328 27.05 -18.58 12.24
C VAL A 328 25.66 -19.02 12.70
N LEU A 329 25.29 -20.26 12.43
CA LEU A 329 24.05 -20.91 12.90
C LEU A 329 24.42 -22.12 13.74
N ASN A 330 23.87 -22.22 14.96
CA ASN A 330 24.12 -23.34 15.87
C ASN A 330 25.63 -23.67 16.08
N GLY A 331 26.48 -22.63 16.09
CA GLY A 331 27.94 -22.77 16.21
C GLY A 331 28.69 -23.13 14.91
N VAL A 332 27.99 -23.28 13.78
CA VAL A 332 28.56 -23.60 12.47
C VAL A 332 28.54 -22.38 11.55
N THR A 333 29.71 -21.97 11.06
CA THR A 333 29.84 -20.93 10.04
C THR A 333 29.20 -21.39 8.73
N GLN A 334 28.27 -20.59 8.22
CA GLN A 334 27.55 -20.87 6.97
C GLN A 334 28.37 -20.40 5.75
N PRO A 335 28.13 -20.98 4.57
CA PRO A 335 28.59 -20.39 3.30
C PRO A 335 28.09 -18.94 3.14
N PRO A 336 28.78 -18.10 2.35
CA PRO A 336 28.31 -16.74 2.07
C PRO A 336 26.92 -16.73 1.44
N TYR A 337 26.03 -15.90 1.98
CA TYR A 337 24.74 -15.60 1.36
C TYR A 337 24.95 -14.50 0.32
N SER A 338 24.55 -14.73 -0.94
CA SER A 338 24.56 -13.69 -1.97
C SER A 338 23.18 -13.54 -2.58
N TYR A 339 22.76 -12.29 -2.78
CA TYR A 339 21.49 -11.94 -3.38
C TYR A 339 21.58 -10.63 -4.16
N THR A 340 20.62 -10.40 -5.03
CA THR A 340 20.56 -9.18 -5.85
C THR A 340 19.27 -8.44 -5.52
N VAL A 341 19.41 -7.19 -5.09
CA VAL A 341 18.32 -6.21 -5.02
C VAL A 341 18.19 -5.57 -6.40
N VAL A 342 16.99 -5.53 -6.97
CA VAL A 342 16.72 -4.86 -8.26
C VAL A 342 15.74 -3.71 -8.01
N ALA A 343 16.29 -2.51 -7.88
CA ALA A 343 15.55 -1.30 -7.58
C ALA A 343 14.88 -0.74 -8.85
N ILE A 344 13.55 -0.66 -8.84
CA ILE A 344 12.75 -0.27 -10.02
C ILE A 344 12.06 1.07 -9.83
N ASP A 345 11.77 1.74 -10.93
CA ASP A 345 10.75 2.80 -10.94
C ASP A 345 9.36 2.18 -11.20
N PRO A 346 8.44 2.18 -10.21
CA PRO A 346 7.10 1.64 -10.39
C PRO A 346 6.27 2.46 -11.40
N ALA A 347 6.52 3.78 -11.53
CA ALA A 347 5.80 4.63 -12.47
C ALA A 347 6.27 4.46 -13.92
N GLY A 348 7.52 4.01 -14.12
CA GLY A 348 8.12 3.84 -15.45
C GLY A 348 7.74 2.54 -16.18
N ALA A 349 6.78 1.77 -15.68
CA ALA A 349 6.69 0.34 -15.96
C ALA A 349 5.51 -0.15 -16.82
N GLY A 350 4.42 0.61 -16.93
CA GLY A 350 3.16 0.12 -17.49
C GLY A 350 2.41 -0.84 -16.54
N CYS A 351 1.18 -1.19 -16.91
CA CYS A 351 0.26 -1.90 -16.02
C CYS A 351 0.56 -3.40 -15.88
N PRO A 352 0.12 -4.05 -14.79
CA PRO A 352 0.26 -5.50 -14.59
C PRO A 352 -0.54 -6.41 -15.53
N GLY A 353 -1.11 -5.86 -16.61
CA GLY A 353 -1.97 -6.53 -17.58
C GLY A 353 -2.15 -5.64 -18.80
N PRO A 354 -3.33 -5.65 -19.46
CA PRO A 354 -3.66 -4.65 -20.46
C PRO A 354 -3.37 -3.25 -19.92
N SER A 355 -2.58 -2.46 -20.66
CA SER A 355 -2.28 -1.07 -20.36
C SER A 355 -3.00 -0.18 -21.37
N PRO A 356 -3.42 1.04 -21.02
CA PRO A 356 -3.83 2.01 -22.03
C PRO A 356 -2.63 2.32 -22.93
N VAL A 357 -2.90 2.67 -24.19
CA VAL A 357 -1.85 3.17 -25.11
C VAL A 357 -1.15 4.37 -24.48
N ALA A 358 0.17 4.46 -24.61
CA ALA A 358 0.94 5.55 -24.01
C ALA A 358 0.49 6.90 -24.58
N SER A 359 0.06 7.80 -23.70
CA SER A 359 -0.32 9.17 -24.03
C SER A 359 0.89 10.11 -23.92
N CYS A 360 0.70 11.38 -24.28
CA CYS A 360 1.75 12.39 -24.14
C CYS A 360 2.27 12.51 -22.70
N SER A 361 3.60 12.59 -22.57
CA SER A 361 4.29 12.95 -21.32
C SER A 361 3.85 14.33 -20.85
N VAL A 362 3.50 14.46 -19.57
CA VAL A 362 3.04 15.71 -18.98
C VAL A 362 4.22 16.64 -18.69
N ALA A 363 4.33 17.74 -19.43
CA ALA A 363 5.33 18.77 -19.19
C ALA A 363 4.91 19.66 -18.01
N VAL A 364 5.73 19.73 -16.96
CA VAL A 364 5.44 20.51 -15.74
C VAL A 364 6.29 21.78 -15.72
N SER A 365 5.66 22.92 -15.44
CA SER A 365 6.33 24.22 -15.20
C SER A 365 6.00 24.75 -13.80
N GLY A 366 6.92 25.53 -13.21
CA GLY A 366 6.69 26.16 -11.90
C GLY A 366 6.82 25.23 -10.67
N GLY A 367 6.98 23.92 -10.86
CA GLY A 367 7.14 22.95 -9.78
C GLY A 367 5.83 22.61 -9.06
N GLN A 368 5.94 22.05 -7.86
CA GLN A 368 4.78 21.68 -7.03
C GLN A 368 4.13 22.89 -6.37
N SER A 369 2.85 22.77 -6.06
CA SER A 369 2.00 23.78 -5.46
C SER A 369 1.48 23.32 -4.12
N ILE A 370 1.45 24.22 -3.13
CA ILE A 370 0.71 24.05 -1.87
C ILE A 370 -0.73 24.59 -1.97
N TYR A 371 -1.18 25.02 -3.17
CA TYR A 371 -2.48 25.67 -3.39
C TYR A 371 -3.35 24.96 -4.44
N TYR A 372 -2.73 24.17 -5.33
CA TYR A 372 -3.41 23.51 -6.44
C TYR A 372 -3.22 22.00 -6.42
N GLY A 373 -4.29 21.27 -6.71
CA GLY A 373 -4.34 19.82 -6.79
C GLY A 373 -5.78 19.30 -6.73
N THR A 374 -5.94 17.98 -6.82
CA THR A 374 -7.23 17.30 -6.82
C THR A 374 -7.59 16.92 -5.39
N GLU A 375 -8.64 17.49 -4.80
CA GLU A 375 -9.18 16.94 -3.53
C GLU A 375 -9.87 15.61 -3.78
N ASN A 376 -10.65 15.54 -4.86
CA ASN A 376 -11.45 14.37 -5.18
C ASN A 376 -11.78 14.25 -6.67
N PHE A 377 -11.68 13.03 -7.19
CA PHE A 377 -12.19 12.65 -8.49
C PHE A 377 -13.18 11.48 -8.35
N ARG A 378 -14.35 11.60 -9.00
CA ARG A 378 -15.39 10.58 -9.03
C ARG A 378 -15.86 10.28 -10.45
N PHE A 379 -15.88 9.00 -10.80
CA PHE A 379 -16.47 8.51 -12.04
C PHE A 379 -16.91 7.05 -11.91
N ASN A 380 -18.22 6.81 -11.95
CA ASN A 380 -18.83 5.50 -11.68
C ASN A 380 -18.33 4.87 -10.35
N THR A 381 -17.47 3.85 -10.38
CA THR A 381 -16.90 3.21 -9.18
C THR A 381 -15.59 3.83 -8.70
N ILE A 382 -15.00 4.75 -9.46
CA ILE A 382 -13.85 5.53 -9.00
C ILE A 382 -14.35 6.59 -8.01
N ASP A 383 -13.77 6.58 -6.81
CA ASP A 383 -13.82 7.68 -5.84
C ASP A 383 -12.42 7.81 -5.23
N ASN A 384 -11.56 8.62 -5.87
CA ASN A 384 -10.19 8.84 -5.43
C ASN A 384 -10.06 10.16 -4.67
N GLN A 385 -9.30 10.16 -3.58
CA GLN A 385 -9.00 11.34 -2.77
C GLN A 385 -7.51 11.62 -2.83
N SER A 386 -7.16 12.84 -3.23
CA SER A 386 -5.78 13.35 -3.29
C SER A 386 -5.72 14.70 -2.55
N SER A 387 -4.64 15.48 -2.71
CA SER A 387 -4.39 16.73 -1.99
C SER A 387 -3.88 17.83 -2.92
N THR A 388 -2.91 18.62 -2.48
CA THR A 388 -2.11 19.53 -3.33
C THR A 388 -0.94 18.76 -3.96
N SER A 389 -0.42 19.19 -5.11
CA SER A 389 0.76 18.55 -5.73
C SER A 389 2.00 18.53 -4.84
N SER A 390 2.14 19.49 -3.91
CA SER A 390 3.20 19.50 -2.90
C SER A 390 2.91 18.59 -1.70
N SER A 391 1.64 18.31 -1.38
CA SER A 391 1.25 17.43 -0.27
C SER A 391 1.27 15.96 -0.64
N ASP A 392 1.13 15.63 -1.92
CA ASP A 392 1.25 14.25 -2.40
C ASP A 392 2.63 13.95 -3.02
N GLY A 393 3.45 14.99 -3.23
CA GLY A 393 4.82 14.87 -3.72
C GLY A 393 4.95 14.67 -5.24
N TYR A 394 3.89 14.92 -6.02
CA TYR A 394 3.89 14.82 -7.49
C TYR A 394 2.98 15.86 -8.15
N ASN A 395 3.36 16.28 -9.35
CA ASN A 395 2.46 16.99 -10.27
C ASN A 395 1.70 16.03 -11.21
N TYR A 396 2.24 14.84 -11.48
CA TYR A 396 1.60 13.84 -12.34
C TYR A 396 1.67 12.45 -11.71
N LEU A 397 0.56 11.72 -11.74
CA LEU A 397 0.47 10.32 -11.29
C LEU A 397 -0.40 9.51 -12.26
N ASP A 398 0.12 8.38 -12.74
CA ASP A 398 -0.66 7.43 -13.54
C ASP A 398 -1.22 6.32 -12.62
N LEU A 399 -2.52 6.38 -12.33
CA LEU A 399 -3.27 5.36 -11.59
C LEU A 399 -4.02 4.41 -12.54
N SER A 400 -3.84 4.49 -13.86
CA SER A 400 -4.63 3.75 -14.85
C SER A 400 -4.62 2.24 -14.64
N CYS A 401 -3.59 1.73 -13.96
CA CYS A 401 -3.36 0.32 -13.69
C CYS A 401 -4.09 -0.20 -12.44
N VAL A 402 -4.50 0.68 -11.52
CA VAL A 402 -4.95 0.30 -10.16
C VAL A 402 -6.22 1.01 -9.68
N THR A 403 -6.55 2.16 -10.24
CA THR A 403 -7.82 2.85 -10.00
C THR A 403 -8.60 2.89 -11.31
N GLN A 404 -9.53 1.94 -11.44
CA GLN A 404 -10.26 1.66 -12.68
C GLN A 404 -11.78 1.62 -12.48
N THR A 405 -12.54 1.75 -13.57
CA THR A 405 -13.98 1.49 -13.62
C THR A 405 -14.38 0.80 -14.92
N THR A 406 -15.50 0.07 -14.89
CA THR A 406 -16.18 -0.44 -16.09
C THR A 406 -17.45 0.36 -16.37
N VAL A 407 -17.63 0.80 -17.62
CA VAL A 407 -18.83 1.51 -18.11
C VAL A 407 -19.36 0.86 -19.38
N THR A 408 -20.62 1.12 -19.72
CA THR A 408 -21.30 0.53 -20.88
C THR A 408 -21.39 1.53 -22.04
N ALA A 409 -20.96 1.13 -23.24
CA ALA A 409 -21.07 1.94 -24.45
C ALA A 409 -22.53 2.37 -24.69
N GLY A 410 -22.77 3.64 -25.01
CA GLY A 410 -24.11 4.21 -25.22
C GLY A 410 -24.89 4.55 -23.94
N SER A 411 -24.32 4.33 -22.75
CA SER A 411 -24.89 4.76 -21.46
C SER A 411 -24.28 6.09 -21.00
N SER A 412 -24.92 6.76 -20.03
CA SER A 412 -24.43 8.03 -19.47
C SER A 412 -24.09 7.91 -17.99
N TYR A 413 -23.00 8.56 -17.58
CA TYR A 413 -22.44 8.51 -16.23
C TYR A 413 -22.12 9.92 -15.73
N THR A 414 -22.27 10.16 -14.43
CA THR A 414 -21.85 11.42 -13.81
C THR A 414 -20.35 11.38 -13.52
N VAL A 415 -19.61 12.37 -14.03
CA VAL A 415 -18.23 12.66 -13.63
C VAL A 415 -18.22 13.85 -12.68
N SER A 416 -17.39 13.82 -11.64
CA SER A 416 -17.20 14.94 -10.73
C SER A 416 -15.73 15.09 -10.37
N VAL A 417 -15.25 16.33 -10.33
CA VAL A 417 -13.90 16.67 -9.89
C VAL A 417 -13.95 17.90 -8.99
N LYS A 418 -13.18 17.85 -7.89
CA LYS A 418 -13.05 18.91 -6.90
C LYS A 418 -11.58 19.21 -6.68
N GLY A 419 -11.20 20.48 -6.80
CA GLY A 419 -9.90 21.00 -6.42
C GLY A 419 -9.79 21.20 -4.91
N ILE A 420 -8.55 21.34 -4.43
CA ILE A 420 -8.25 21.44 -3.00
C ILE A 420 -8.58 22.84 -2.40
N PHE A 421 -8.90 22.89 -1.11
CA PHE A 421 -9.37 24.08 -0.40
C PHE A 421 -10.64 24.71 -1.03
N THR A 422 -10.65 26.04 -1.23
CA THR A 422 -11.79 26.83 -1.72
C THR A 422 -11.43 27.72 -2.91
N ASN A 423 -10.17 27.75 -3.36
CA ASN A 423 -9.74 28.52 -4.53
C ASN A 423 -10.22 27.89 -5.84
N SER A 424 -10.39 28.73 -6.86
CA SER A 424 -10.65 28.26 -8.22
C SER A 424 -9.50 27.40 -8.74
N HIS A 425 -9.86 26.43 -9.58
CA HIS A 425 -8.95 25.53 -10.27
C HIS A 425 -9.28 25.51 -11.76
N GLN A 426 -8.28 25.35 -12.62
CA GLN A 426 -8.49 24.93 -14.00
C GLN A 426 -8.75 23.42 -13.98
N LEU A 427 -10.03 23.05 -14.02
CA LEU A 427 -10.49 21.66 -13.98
C LEU A 427 -10.73 21.14 -15.41
N ARG A 428 -10.13 20.01 -15.74
CA ARG A 428 -10.37 19.28 -17.01
C ARG A 428 -10.48 17.79 -16.75
N VAL A 429 -11.29 17.12 -17.57
CA VAL A 429 -11.27 15.66 -17.69
C VAL A 429 -11.32 15.31 -19.16
N TRP A 430 -10.46 14.38 -19.58
CA TRP A 430 -10.46 13.76 -20.90
C TRP A 430 -10.65 12.24 -20.80
N ILE A 431 -11.22 11.62 -21.82
CA ILE A 431 -11.34 10.16 -21.97
C ILE A 431 -10.89 9.78 -23.37
N ASP A 432 -9.83 8.96 -23.45
CA ASP A 432 -9.31 8.38 -24.70
C ASP A 432 -10.27 7.27 -25.15
N TYR A 433 -11.31 7.64 -25.90
CA TYR A 433 -12.40 6.73 -26.27
C TYR A 433 -12.01 5.77 -27.39
N ASN A 434 -11.04 6.15 -28.22
CA ASN A 434 -10.61 5.33 -29.34
C ASN A 434 -9.36 4.48 -28.99
N GLY A 435 -8.63 4.82 -27.93
CA GLY A 435 -7.47 4.09 -27.43
C GLY A 435 -6.17 4.43 -28.17
N ASN A 436 -6.01 5.65 -28.68
CA ASN A 436 -4.82 6.07 -29.42
C ASN A 436 -3.80 6.88 -28.58
N GLY A 437 -4.13 7.24 -27.33
CA GLY A 437 -3.30 8.07 -26.46
C GLY A 437 -3.37 9.60 -26.71
N VAL A 438 -4.30 10.09 -27.55
CA VAL A 438 -4.35 11.46 -28.07
C VAL A 438 -5.67 12.17 -27.69
N PHE A 439 -5.70 12.67 -26.46
CA PHE A 439 -6.83 13.40 -25.85
C PHE A 439 -7.34 14.68 -26.56
N THR A 440 -6.80 15.05 -27.71
CA THR A 440 -7.27 16.19 -28.52
C THR A 440 -8.35 15.81 -29.53
N ASP A 441 -8.73 14.53 -29.60
CA ASP A 441 -9.78 14.07 -30.51
C ASP A 441 -11.18 14.60 -30.10
N ALA A 442 -12.05 14.74 -31.10
CA ALA A 442 -13.35 15.38 -30.93
C ALA A 442 -14.28 14.56 -30.02
N GLY A 443 -14.66 15.15 -28.88
CA GLY A 443 -15.54 14.53 -27.88
C GLY A 443 -14.80 13.89 -26.69
N GLU A 444 -13.47 13.85 -26.72
CA GLU A 444 -12.68 13.25 -25.62
C GLU A 444 -12.56 14.17 -24.40
N GLN A 445 -12.59 15.50 -24.57
CA GLN A 445 -12.63 16.46 -23.47
C GLN A 445 -14.05 16.55 -22.86
N VAL A 446 -14.33 15.72 -21.86
CA VAL A 446 -15.67 15.55 -21.26
C VAL A 446 -16.01 16.55 -20.16
N LEU A 447 -15.03 17.25 -19.58
CA LEU A 447 -15.26 18.28 -18.56
C LEU A 447 -14.32 19.48 -18.73
N THR A 448 -14.84 20.67 -18.46
CA THR A 448 -14.08 21.94 -18.46
C THR A 448 -14.72 22.91 -17.48
N SER A 449 -13.94 23.41 -16.52
CA SER A 449 -14.37 24.42 -15.56
C SER A 449 -13.18 25.25 -15.05
N SER A 450 -13.47 26.45 -14.54
CA SER A 450 -12.55 27.31 -13.79
C SER A 450 -12.98 27.50 -12.32
N ALA A 451 -13.96 26.73 -11.84
CA ALA A 451 -14.44 26.72 -10.46
C ALA A 451 -13.61 25.77 -9.57
N ASN A 452 -13.87 25.78 -8.25
CA ASN A 452 -13.25 24.80 -7.34
C ASN A 452 -13.85 23.39 -7.46
N SER A 453 -15.07 23.25 -7.99
CA SER A 453 -15.67 21.95 -8.26
C SER A 453 -16.49 21.99 -9.53
N ALA A 454 -16.59 20.84 -10.20
CA ALA A 454 -17.33 20.69 -11.43
C ALA A 454 -17.91 19.27 -11.53
N THR A 455 -19.11 19.18 -12.09
CA THR A 455 -19.81 17.92 -12.35
C THR A 455 -20.40 17.98 -13.75
N ALA A 456 -20.31 16.88 -14.49
CA ALA A 456 -20.89 16.76 -15.83
C ALA A 456 -21.53 15.37 -16.03
N VAL A 457 -22.48 15.27 -16.96
CA VAL A 457 -23.02 13.99 -17.43
C VAL A 457 -22.29 13.63 -18.72
N VAL A 458 -21.56 12.52 -18.68
CA VAL A 458 -20.74 12.00 -19.78
C VAL A 458 -21.49 10.86 -20.45
N ALA A 459 -21.82 11.01 -21.73
CA ALA A 459 -22.35 9.93 -22.55
C ALA A 459 -21.20 9.15 -23.18
N ILE A 460 -21.14 7.84 -22.96
CA ILE A 460 -20.13 6.96 -23.56
C ILE A 460 -20.51 6.70 -25.02
N PRO A 461 -19.66 7.03 -26.02
CA PRO A 461 -19.98 6.79 -27.43
C PRO A 461 -20.20 5.29 -27.71
N GLN A 462 -21.16 4.97 -28.59
CA GLN A 462 -21.30 3.59 -29.10
C GLN A 462 -20.10 3.15 -29.96
N THR A 463 -19.35 4.12 -30.50
CA THR A 463 -18.14 3.93 -31.32
C THR A 463 -16.86 3.81 -30.51
N ALA A 464 -16.92 3.89 -29.17
CA ALA A 464 -15.74 3.78 -28.33
C ALA A 464 -15.16 2.36 -28.36
N THR A 465 -13.84 2.25 -28.20
CA THR A 465 -13.13 0.98 -28.20
C THR A 465 -13.55 0.14 -27.00
N VAL A 466 -14.16 -1.01 -27.25
CA VAL A 466 -14.66 -1.93 -26.21
C VAL A 466 -13.66 -3.03 -25.87
N ASN A 467 -13.73 -3.55 -24.64
CA ASN A 467 -12.92 -4.66 -24.14
C ASN A 467 -11.39 -4.42 -24.23
N THR A 468 -11.00 -3.16 -24.16
CA THR A 468 -9.62 -2.67 -24.01
C THR A 468 -9.58 -1.74 -22.80
N LEU A 469 -8.47 -1.73 -22.05
CA LEU A 469 -8.26 -0.72 -21.01
C LEU A 469 -7.90 0.62 -21.66
N LEU A 470 -8.75 1.61 -21.47
CA LEU A 470 -8.58 2.99 -21.93
C LEU A 470 -8.16 3.90 -20.77
N ARG A 471 -7.82 5.15 -21.10
CA ARG A 471 -7.36 6.15 -20.12
C ARG A 471 -8.36 7.29 -19.95
N ILE A 472 -8.63 7.64 -18.70
CA ILE A 472 -9.20 8.92 -18.29
C ILE A 472 -8.05 9.79 -17.78
N ARG A 473 -7.97 11.06 -18.17
CA ARG A 473 -6.98 12.02 -17.66
C ARG A 473 -7.70 13.17 -16.95
N VAL A 474 -7.37 13.41 -15.69
CA VAL A 474 -7.98 14.43 -14.83
C VAL A 474 -6.94 15.49 -14.51
N MET A 475 -7.31 16.77 -14.53
CA MET A 475 -6.41 17.89 -14.23
C MET A 475 -7.09 18.86 -13.26
N ALA A 476 -6.33 19.26 -12.24
CA ALA A 476 -6.66 20.34 -11.32
C ALA A 476 -5.42 21.23 -11.11
N ASP A 477 -5.34 22.30 -11.90
CA ASP A 477 -4.19 23.22 -11.93
C ASP A 477 -4.63 24.67 -11.61
N SER A 478 -3.68 25.61 -11.59
CA SER A 478 -3.96 27.03 -11.46
C SER A 478 -4.96 27.52 -12.51
N PRO A 479 -5.90 28.43 -12.19
CA PRO A 479 -6.79 29.06 -13.17
C PRO A 479 -6.07 29.79 -14.32
N SER A 480 -4.80 30.16 -14.15
CA SER A 480 -3.95 30.73 -15.22
C SER A 480 -3.42 29.69 -16.21
N SER A 481 -3.65 28.40 -15.95
CA SER A 481 -3.09 27.30 -16.73
C SER A 481 -3.76 27.16 -18.10
N ALA A 482 -2.95 26.82 -19.11
CA ALA A 482 -3.43 26.60 -20.47
C ALA A 482 -4.48 25.48 -20.59
N GLY A 483 -4.52 24.54 -19.64
CA GLY A 483 -5.57 23.52 -19.58
C GLY A 483 -5.47 22.48 -20.70
N THR A 484 -4.24 22.05 -21.05
CA THR A 484 -3.99 21.06 -22.11
C THR A 484 -3.74 19.67 -21.50
N PRO A 485 -4.03 18.57 -22.22
CA PRO A 485 -3.81 17.22 -21.68
C PRO A 485 -2.34 16.82 -21.54
N CYS A 486 -1.38 17.66 -21.98
CA CYS A 486 0.04 17.33 -22.02
C CYS A 486 0.92 18.32 -21.25
N ALA A 487 0.35 19.34 -20.59
CA ALA A 487 1.12 20.31 -19.83
C ALA A 487 0.39 20.86 -18.60
N LEU A 488 1.12 20.88 -17.48
CA LEU A 488 0.78 21.61 -16.27
C LEU A 488 1.63 22.86 -16.21
N THR A 489 1.09 23.98 -16.72
CA THR A 489 1.83 25.26 -16.76
C THR A 489 1.82 26.00 -15.43
N GLY A 490 0.84 25.71 -14.56
CA GLY A 490 0.74 26.30 -13.23
C GLY A 490 0.60 27.82 -13.18
N SER A 491 1.08 28.38 -12.07
CA SER A 491 1.29 29.80 -11.85
C SER A 491 2.74 30.06 -11.47
N ALA A 492 3.33 31.13 -12.01
CA ALA A 492 4.69 31.55 -11.68
C ALA A 492 4.90 31.88 -10.18
N GLN A 493 3.83 32.21 -9.45
CA GLN A 493 3.89 32.52 -8.02
C GLN A 493 3.59 31.31 -7.11
N TYR A 494 2.78 30.36 -7.60
CA TYR A 494 2.16 29.34 -6.75
C TYR A 494 2.43 27.89 -7.21
N GLY A 495 3.23 27.69 -8.26
CA GLY A 495 3.53 26.38 -8.84
C GLY A 495 2.37 25.81 -9.67
N ALA A 496 2.54 24.57 -10.12
CA ALA A 496 1.54 23.80 -10.82
C ALA A 496 0.80 22.83 -9.88
N GLY A 497 -0.48 22.58 -10.18
CA GLY A 497 -1.29 21.59 -9.50
C GLY A 497 -1.02 20.16 -9.98
N GLN A 498 -2.07 19.36 -10.11
CA GLN A 498 -1.99 17.93 -10.39
C GLN A 498 -2.66 17.54 -11.71
N MET A 499 -2.16 16.45 -12.28
CA MET A 499 -2.79 15.67 -13.33
C MET A 499 -2.73 14.19 -12.96
N GLU A 500 -3.85 13.50 -13.02
CA GLU A 500 -4.00 12.11 -12.57
C GLU A 500 -4.70 11.30 -13.66
N ASP A 501 -4.11 10.17 -14.03
CA ASP A 501 -4.71 9.26 -15.01
C ASP A 501 -5.36 8.05 -14.35
N TYR A 502 -6.50 7.61 -14.88
CA TYR A 502 -7.33 6.53 -14.35
C TYR A 502 -7.75 5.56 -15.46
N GLY A 503 -8.04 4.31 -15.09
CA GLY A 503 -8.34 3.26 -16.06
C GLY A 503 -9.83 3.15 -16.38
N LEU A 504 -10.16 2.93 -17.65
CA LEU A 504 -11.54 2.76 -18.11
C LEU A 504 -11.71 1.52 -18.97
N TRP A 505 -12.51 0.56 -18.51
CA TRP A 505 -13.04 -0.49 -19.34
C TRP A 505 -14.38 -0.05 -19.93
N ILE A 506 -14.52 -0.10 -21.25
CA ILE A 506 -15.81 0.05 -21.91
C ILE A 506 -16.28 -1.33 -22.36
N GLN A 507 -17.41 -1.79 -21.84
CA GLN A 507 -18.09 -2.98 -22.34
C GLN A 507 -19.12 -2.58 -23.42
N SER A 508 -19.32 -3.44 -24.40
CA SER A 508 -20.39 -3.26 -25.39
C SER A 508 -21.74 -3.11 -24.68
N SER A 509 -22.59 -2.20 -25.15
CA SER A 509 -24.02 -2.32 -24.87
C SER A 509 -24.50 -3.64 -25.47
N SER A 510 -25.23 -4.43 -24.67
CA SER A 510 -26.09 -5.44 -25.27
C SER A 510 -27.05 -4.72 -26.23
N PRO A 511 -27.22 -5.19 -27.48
CA PRO A 511 -28.22 -4.62 -28.37
C PRO A 511 -29.58 -4.58 -27.66
N PRO A 512 -30.38 -3.52 -27.83
CA PRO A 512 -31.73 -3.50 -27.27
C PRO A 512 -32.46 -4.73 -27.79
N CYS A 513 -32.76 -5.64 -26.87
CA CYS A 513 -33.23 -6.99 -27.19
C CYS A 513 -34.72 -6.95 -27.56
N THR A 514 -35.01 -6.42 -28.75
CA THR A 514 -36.37 -6.24 -29.28
C THR A 514 -37.00 -7.56 -29.71
N VAL A 515 -36.20 -8.59 -29.98
CA VAL A 515 -36.63 -9.96 -30.27
C VAL A 515 -35.66 -10.95 -29.62
N MET A 516 -36.18 -11.79 -28.70
CA MET A 516 -35.42 -12.85 -28.04
C MET A 516 -35.55 -14.17 -28.81
N THR A 517 -34.53 -14.59 -29.56
CA THR A 517 -34.58 -15.85 -30.31
C THR A 517 -33.88 -16.98 -29.55
N THR A 518 -34.43 -18.19 -29.58
CA THR A 518 -33.77 -19.36 -29.00
C THR A 518 -32.52 -19.74 -29.80
N VAL A 519 -31.35 -19.83 -29.18
CA VAL A 519 -30.09 -20.14 -29.87
C VAL A 519 -29.69 -21.62 -29.83
N ARG A 520 -30.32 -22.41 -28.96
CA ARG A 520 -30.10 -23.86 -28.81
C ARG A 520 -31.29 -24.54 -28.13
N ASN A 521 -31.30 -25.88 -28.14
CA ASN A 521 -32.20 -26.65 -27.27
C ASN A 521 -31.77 -26.44 -25.80
N GLY A 522 -32.71 -26.22 -24.88
CA GLY A 522 -32.38 -25.89 -23.49
C GLY A 522 -33.58 -25.71 -22.56
N ASN A 523 -33.33 -25.13 -21.38
CA ASN A 523 -34.36 -24.81 -20.40
C ASN A 523 -34.78 -23.34 -20.53
N TRP A 524 -36.07 -23.03 -20.37
CA TRP A 524 -36.59 -21.65 -20.45
C TRP A 524 -35.84 -20.69 -19.51
N THR A 525 -35.53 -21.17 -18.31
CA THR A 525 -34.84 -20.43 -17.24
C THR A 525 -33.32 -20.35 -17.41
N SER A 526 -32.75 -20.92 -18.47
CA SER A 526 -31.31 -20.82 -18.75
C SER A 526 -31.03 -19.61 -19.64
N PRO A 527 -30.26 -18.60 -19.18
CA PRO A 527 -29.92 -17.41 -19.96
C PRO A 527 -29.37 -17.72 -21.36
N ASP A 528 -28.49 -18.72 -21.42
CA ASP A 528 -27.80 -19.19 -22.63
C ASP A 528 -28.67 -19.94 -23.66
N THR A 529 -29.96 -20.13 -23.36
CA THR A 529 -30.94 -20.65 -24.32
C THR A 529 -31.43 -19.54 -25.26
N TRP A 530 -31.18 -18.27 -24.91
CA TRP A 530 -31.72 -17.09 -25.58
C TRP A 530 -30.63 -16.18 -26.14
N SER A 531 -30.89 -15.56 -27.30
CA SER A 531 -29.96 -14.68 -28.03
C SER A 531 -29.46 -13.46 -27.26
N CYS A 532 -30.14 -13.09 -26.17
CA CYS A 532 -29.81 -11.95 -25.33
C CYS A 532 -29.22 -12.34 -23.97
N ASN A 533 -28.81 -13.60 -23.80
CA ASN A 533 -28.16 -14.16 -22.61
C ASN A 533 -28.86 -13.81 -21.28
N ARG A 534 -30.19 -13.89 -21.26
CA ARG A 534 -31.06 -13.69 -20.09
C ARG A 534 -32.36 -14.48 -20.26
N VAL A 535 -33.08 -14.68 -19.16
CA VAL A 535 -34.41 -15.30 -19.19
C VAL A 535 -35.46 -14.29 -19.72
N PRO A 536 -36.41 -14.72 -20.57
CA PRO A 536 -37.54 -13.89 -20.98
C PRO A 536 -38.45 -13.50 -19.81
N THR A 537 -38.96 -12.29 -19.89
CA THR A 537 -39.83 -11.63 -18.92
C THR A 537 -41.16 -11.28 -19.56
N ALA A 538 -42.10 -10.77 -18.76
CA ALA A 538 -43.44 -10.38 -19.23
C ALA A 538 -43.46 -9.20 -20.24
N THR A 539 -42.32 -8.61 -20.60
CA THR A 539 -42.21 -7.56 -21.63
C THR A 539 -41.61 -8.06 -22.96
N ASP A 540 -41.17 -9.32 -23.03
CA ASP A 540 -40.37 -9.81 -24.16
C ASP A 540 -41.19 -10.54 -25.23
N GLN A 541 -40.97 -10.17 -26.50
CA GLN A 541 -41.37 -11.02 -27.63
C GLN A 541 -40.26 -12.04 -27.92
N VAL A 542 -40.58 -13.33 -27.81
CA VAL A 542 -39.66 -14.43 -28.07
C VAL A 542 -39.93 -15.12 -29.41
N GLN A 543 -38.87 -15.54 -30.10
CA GLN A 543 -38.89 -16.42 -31.27
C GLN A 543 -38.33 -17.79 -30.88
N VAL A 544 -39.16 -18.84 -30.95
CA VAL A 544 -38.80 -20.20 -30.57
C VAL A 544 -38.58 -21.03 -31.84
N GLY A 545 -37.31 -21.27 -32.17
CA GLY A 545 -36.85 -22.16 -33.25
C GLY A 545 -36.20 -23.45 -32.77
N HIS A 546 -35.96 -23.58 -31.45
CA HIS A 546 -35.41 -24.76 -30.80
C HIS A 546 -36.39 -25.37 -29.79
N VAL A 547 -36.04 -26.53 -29.22
CA VAL A 547 -36.79 -27.16 -28.12
C VAL A 547 -36.44 -26.48 -26.79
N VAL A 548 -37.40 -25.75 -26.21
CA VAL A 548 -37.24 -25.09 -24.91
C VAL A 548 -38.10 -25.78 -23.86
N THR A 549 -37.51 -26.21 -22.75
CA THR A 549 -38.23 -26.89 -21.67
C THR A 549 -38.52 -25.93 -20.52
N VAL A 550 -39.80 -25.78 -20.16
CA VAL A 550 -40.23 -25.12 -18.92
C VAL A 550 -40.20 -26.16 -17.81
N GLY A 551 -39.35 -25.92 -16.80
CA GLY A 551 -39.10 -26.84 -15.69
C GLY A 551 -40.34 -27.12 -14.82
N ALA A 552 -40.30 -28.19 -14.04
CA ALA A 552 -41.42 -28.56 -13.17
C ALA A 552 -41.70 -27.44 -12.15
N GLY A 553 -42.97 -27.04 -12.03
CA GLY A 553 -43.41 -25.91 -11.19
C GLY A 553 -42.94 -24.50 -11.64
N VAL A 554 -42.30 -24.36 -12.80
CA VAL A 554 -41.80 -23.07 -13.30
C VAL A 554 -42.89 -22.33 -14.08
N THR A 555 -43.07 -21.04 -13.79
CA THR A 555 -43.86 -20.13 -14.63
C THR A 555 -42.95 -19.35 -15.58
N ALA A 556 -42.96 -19.74 -16.85
CA ALA A 556 -42.35 -18.99 -17.95
C ALA A 556 -43.14 -17.69 -18.22
N LEU A 557 -42.43 -16.61 -18.59
CA LEU A 557 -43.01 -15.29 -18.90
C LEU A 557 -42.59 -14.83 -20.30
N ALA A 558 -43.52 -14.26 -21.06
CA ALA A 558 -43.28 -13.52 -22.31
C ALA A 558 -44.44 -12.52 -22.55
N THR A 559 -44.28 -11.54 -23.43
CA THR A 559 -45.45 -10.86 -24.04
C THR A 559 -46.04 -11.72 -25.16
N LYS A 560 -45.18 -12.30 -26.00
CA LYS A 560 -45.59 -13.02 -27.20
C LYS A 560 -44.58 -14.09 -27.58
N ILE A 561 -45.07 -15.26 -27.98
CA ILE A 561 -44.26 -16.31 -28.60
C ILE A 561 -44.54 -16.37 -30.10
N VAL A 562 -43.48 -16.43 -30.90
CA VAL A 562 -43.52 -16.72 -32.33
C VAL A 562 -42.73 -18.01 -32.57
N TYR A 563 -43.39 -19.04 -33.08
CA TYR A 563 -42.71 -20.30 -33.42
C TYR A 563 -42.07 -20.22 -34.80
N GLN A 564 -40.84 -20.74 -34.91
CA GLN A 564 -40.10 -20.96 -36.15
C GLN A 564 -40.00 -22.47 -36.43
N THR A 565 -39.62 -22.84 -37.65
CA THR A 565 -39.48 -24.24 -38.08
C THR A 565 -38.57 -25.04 -37.12
N GLY A 566 -39.12 -26.09 -36.50
CA GLY A 566 -38.41 -26.95 -35.54
C GLY A 566 -38.56 -26.53 -34.06
N GLY A 567 -39.04 -25.33 -33.78
CA GLY A 567 -39.19 -24.83 -32.42
C GLY A 567 -40.43 -25.36 -31.69
N ARG A 568 -40.29 -25.65 -30.40
CA ARG A 568 -41.40 -26.03 -29.51
C ARG A 568 -41.09 -25.69 -28.06
N VAL A 569 -42.12 -25.34 -27.29
CA VAL A 569 -42.04 -25.24 -25.83
C VAL A 569 -42.58 -26.52 -25.21
N SER A 570 -41.74 -27.22 -24.44
CA SER A 570 -42.09 -28.43 -23.70
C SER A 570 -42.35 -28.10 -22.23
N PHE A 571 -43.40 -28.66 -21.64
CA PHE A 571 -43.81 -28.37 -20.26
C PHE A 571 -43.63 -29.63 -19.40
N LEU A 572 -42.95 -29.49 -18.26
CA LEU A 572 -42.92 -30.53 -17.23
C LEU A 572 -44.10 -30.37 -16.25
N THR A 573 -44.27 -31.31 -15.33
CA THR A 573 -45.37 -31.32 -14.35
C THR A 573 -45.46 -30.00 -13.57
N GLY A 574 -46.64 -29.37 -13.59
CA GLY A 574 -46.88 -28.08 -12.91
C GLY A 574 -46.22 -26.86 -13.56
N ALA A 575 -45.55 -27.01 -14.72
CA ALA A 575 -45.04 -25.89 -15.49
C ALA A 575 -46.17 -25.03 -16.08
N GLN A 576 -45.95 -23.73 -16.16
CA GLN A 576 -46.89 -22.76 -16.73
C GLN A 576 -46.17 -21.81 -17.68
N LEU A 577 -46.91 -21.24 -18.62
CA LEU A 577 -46.47 -20.10 -19.43
C LEU A 577 -47.54 -19.00 -19.29
N LYS A 578 -47.12 -17.82 -18.83
CA LYS A 578 -47.97 -16.65 -18.72
C LYS A 578 -47.56 -15.63 -19.77
N LEU A 579 -48.46 -15.38 -20.71
CA LEU A 579 -48.33 -14.29 -21.66
C LEU A 579 -48.93 -13.01 -21.06
N ALA A 580 -48.19 -11.90 -21.12
CA ALA A 580 -48.76 -10.58 -20.86
C ALA A 580 -49.62 -10.15 -22.06
N GLN A 581 -50.74 -9.48 -21.77
CA GLN A 581 -51.59 -8.80 -22.76
C GLN A 581 -51.22 -7.32 -22.82
#